data_AF-G0VHV7-F1
#
_entry.id   AF-G0VHV7-F1
#
_cell.length_a   1.000
_cell.length_b   1.000
_cell.length_c   1.000
_cell.angle_alpha   90.00
_cell.angle_beta   90.00
_cell.angle_gamma   90.00
#
_symmetry.space_group_name_H-M   'P 1'
#
loop_
_entity.id
_entity.type
_entity.pdbx_description
1 polymer ?
#
loop_
_entity_poly.entity_id
_entity_poly.type
_entity_poly.pdbx_seq_one_letter_code
_entity_poly.pdbx_strand_id
1 'polypeptide(L)'
;MSPVSKSGKQKAASLHDITNKEVQSTKRKKLTQDEINKPILASYKKLAMEKRVQRDLVQKIKVNHQKNLEYNWKILRLQTRTLPDLQYEISKREVILRKVVRDTELLVLAIEQKEKEISQCDAKETTVLDSLKEQFKKQIQDQLHDFDTDLANQKAKWESEILELENMKPKDEVLKEIKDLETQLTSLQEKLTQLETQNNKKALGHDTELKKRFSEFKLEVEDSKIDIEEKQNTLLRKKEELAIRTRDLETLVRTYDTHIENLEKDVAIVNNQLTELDEITLPKRNALSRSTEELSHETEKTTIFQQEAYLQERKYNENFDKMEFECIRRKKLENSIDELKGFIRCFATISEEGIPSNIHVKYTSNCICNDDNGREYPFTRLIPSIDIQEKKFLFQEYRIYQDMCLKNFENHNLISVSNKQWHELRESLIKFIISNYKADYEMTFQFVFLSDDAISQDYLHSDPSQLKEGINLKFENNSIKIDSTTKTISSDFLSDTELLENIIPIDAPGVNILKVKFVKRLQKELSTEFYFLQINDLATVSALEEVFNGKDMAAGKQVSVILRYLLTYTKSCFLFNIDTQDNLDPILEVALNVGSLRNPLKPKSKSN
;
A
#
# COMPACT_ATOMS: atom_id res chain seq x y z
N MET A 1 -29.30 -28.89 33.61
CA MET A 1 -28.27 -29.72 34.26
C MET A 1 -27.19 -28.81 34.83
N SER A 2 -27.10 -28.72 36.16
CA SER A 2 -25.93 -28.19 36.88
C SER A 2 -24.74 -29.19 36.75
N PRO A 3 -23.49 -28.80 37.03
CA PRO A 3 -22.97 -28.49 38.38
C PRO A 3 -22.14 -27.19 38.42
N VAL A 4 -22.19 -26.32 39.44
CA VAL A 4 -21.76 -26.40 40.85
C VAL A 4 -20.24 -26.37 41.09
N SER A 5 -19.82 -25.27 41.73
CA SER A 5 -18.74 -25.08 42.73
C SER A 5 -17.31 -24.70 42.30
N LYS A 6 -16.84 -23.54 42.80
CA LYS A 6 -15.84 -23.36 43.90
C LYS A 6 -15.55 -21.86 44.06
N SER A 7 -16.07 -21.17 45.08
CA SER A 7 -15.51 -20.98 46.44
C SER A 7 -14.08 -20.38 46.47
N GLY A 8 -13.95 -19.13 46.91
CA GLY A 8 -12.64 -18.45 46.98
C GLY A 8 -12.59 -17.19 47.84
N LYS A 9 -13.10 -17.27 49.08
CA LYS A 9 -12.68 -16.54 50.31
C LYS A 9 -12.39 -15.02 50.23
N GLN A 10 -13.38 -14.25 50.69
CA GLN A 10 -13.16 -13.01 51.45
C GLN A 10 -12.30 -13.32 52.69
N LYS A 11 -11.24 -12.52 52.92
CA LYS A 11 -10.59 -12.40 54.23
C LYS A 11 -10.93 -11.02 54.82
N ALA A 12 -11.91 -11.02 55.71
CA ALA A 12 -11.97 -10.06 56.80
C ALA A 12 -11.07 -10.58 57.92
N ALA A 13 -10.13 -9.75 58.38
CA ALA A 13 -9.38 -9.91 59.62
C ALA A 13 -9.24 -8.49 60.20
N SER A 14 -10.17 -8.12 61.08
CA SER A 14 -10.08 -8.23 62.54
C SER A 14 -9.52 -6.94 63.14
N LEU A 15 -10.44 -6.09 63.56
CA LEU A 15 -10.21 -5.02 64.52
C LEU A 15 -9.62 -5.63 65.79
N HIS A 16 -8.36 -5.30 66.09
CA HIS A 16 -7.84 -5.42 67.43
C HIS A 16 -8.03 -4.08 68.14
N ASP A 17 -9.00 -4.10 69.04
CA ASP A 17 -9.16 -3.15 70.13
C ASP A 17 -8.06 -3.44 71.16
N ILE A 18 -7.15 -2.50 71.36
CA ILE A 18 -6.19 -2.49 72.47
C ILE A 18 -6.28 -1.12 73.10
N THR A 19 -7.34 -0.93 73.89
CA THR A 19 -7.38 0.02 74.98
C THR A 19 -6.81 -0.63 76.24
N ASN A 20 -6.19 0.20 77.10
CA ASN A 20 -5.57 -0.08 78.40
C ASN A 20 -4.11 -0.57 78.39
N LYS A 21 -3.20 0.41 78.31
CA LYS A 21 -1.99 0.39 79.14
C LYS A 21 -2.01 1.59 80.09
N GLU A 22 -1.78 1.26 81.35
CA GLU A 22 -1.77 2.14 82.51
C GLU A 22 -0.82 3.33 82.34
N VAL A 23 -1.33 4.51 82.62
CA VAL A 23 -0.57 5.76 82.68
C VAL A 23 0.12 5.83 84.04
N GLN A 24 1.40 5.46 84.07
CA GLN A 24 2.28 5.84 85.19
C GLN A 24 2.56 7.34 85.13
N SER A 25 2.22 8.02 86.23
CA SER A 25 2.47 9.43 86.47
C SER A 25 3.96 9.74 86.42
N THR A 26 4.42 10.31 85.31
CA THR A 26 5.72 10.98 85.24
C THR A 26 5.52 12.50 85.13
N LYS A 27 6.28 13.19 85.97
CA LYS A 27 6.28 14.62 86.28
C LYS A 27 5.97 15.51 85.07
N ARG A 28 4.99 16.41 85.25
CA ARG A 28 4.61 17.48 84.31
C ARG A 28 5.83 18.29 83.86
N LYS A 29 6.34 17.99 82.66
CA LYS A 29 7.01 18.98 81.80
C LYS A 29 5.93 19.73 81.03
N LYS A 30 6.05 21.05 80.91
CA LYS A 30 5.18 21.85 80.03
C LYS A 30 5.41 21.36 78.58
N LEU A 31 4.41 20.71 77.99
CA LEU A 31 4.42 20.38 76.56
C LEU A 31 4.39 21.70 75.77
N THR A 32 5.29 21.83 74.82
CA THR A 32 5.35 22.97 73.90
C THR A 32 4.20 22.90 72.89
N GLN A 33 3.79 24.05 72.35
CA GLN A 33 2.71 24.21 71.36
C GLN A 33 2.83 23.22 70.17
N ASP A 34 4.06 22.81 69.83
CA ASP A 34 4.36 21.88 68.74
C ASP A 34 3.90 20.43 68.99
N GLU A 35 3.82 20.00 70.25
CA GLU A 35 3.41 18.63 70.58
C GLU A 35 1.88 18.47 70.53
N ILE A 36 1.13 19.56 70.74
CA ILE A 36 -0.34 19.61 70.57
C ILE A 36 -0.71 19.72 69.08
N ASN A 37 0.10 20.40 68.28
CA ASN A 37 -0.17 20.62 66.86
C ASN A 37 0.13 19.39 65.98
N LYS A 38 1.05 18.50 66.37
CA LYS A 38 1.41 17.28 65.62
C LYS A 38 0.23 16.37 65.24
N PRO A 39 -0.66 15.96 66.18
CA PRO A 39 -1.80 15.10 65.85
C PRO A 39 -2.85 15.81 64.98
N ILE A 40 -3.04 17.12 65.17
CA ILE A 40 -3.96 17.94 64.35
C ILE A 40 -3.42 18.04 62.92
N LEU A 41 -2.13 18.31 62.75
CA LEU A 41 -1.47 18.37 61.44
C LEU A 41 -1.50 17.01 60.71
N ALA A 42 -1.37 15.91 61.45
CA ALA A 42 -1.49 14.56 60.90
C ALA A 42 -2.91 14.26 60.40
N SER A 43 -3.93 14.70 61.14
CA SER A 43 -5.34 14.62 60.73
C SER A 43 -5.62 15.44 59.46
N TYR A 44 -5.12 16.68 59.38
CA TYR A 44 -5.25 17.51 58.18
C TYR A 44 -4.50 16.92 56.97
N LYS A 45 -3.31 16.34 57.17
CA LYS A 45 -2.59 15.63 56.11
C LYS A 45 -3.38 14.42 55.59
N LYS A 46 -3.99 13.65 56.50
CA LYS A 46 -4.83 12.50 56.13
C LYS A 46 -6.07 12.94 55.34
N LEU A 47 -6.77 13.99 55.80
CA LEU A 47 -7.93 14.56 55.12
C LEU A 47 -7.58 15.14 53.74
N ALA A 48 -6.42 15.80 53.61
CA ALA A 48 -5.92 16.32 52.34
C ALA A 48 -5.57 15.18 51.36
N MET A 49 -5.01 14.08 51.88
CA MET A 49 -4.71 12.88 51.10
C MET A 49 -6.01 12.20 50.61
N GLU A 50 -7.02 12.07 51.48
CA GLU A 50 -8.35 11.55 51.11
C GLU A 50 -9.03 12.43 50.04
N LYS A 51 -8.99 13.76 50.18
CA LYS A 51 -9.51 14.69 49.16
C LYS A 51 -8.72 14.66 47.85
N ARG A 52 -7.44 14.31 47.88
CA ARG A 52 -6.63 14.11 46.67
C ARG A 52 -7.01 12.81 45.97
N VAL A 53 -7.12 11.72 46.72
CA VAL A 53 -7.58 10.42 46.21
C VAL A 53 -8.99 10.54 45.63
N GLN A 54 -9.91 11.26 46.27
CA GLN A 54 -11.25 11.52 45.72
C GLN A 54 -11.20 12.29 44.40
N ARG A 55 -10.37 13.33 44.29
CA ARG A 55 -10.21 14.08 43.03
C ARG A 55 -9.63 13.22 41.92
N ASP A 56 -8.61 12.41 42.23
CA ASP A 56 -8.01 11.48 41.28
C ASP A 56 -9.03 10.41 40.83
N LEU A 57 -9.89 9.95 41.75
CA LEU A 57 -10.95 9.00 41.45
C LEU A 57 -12.01 9.61 40.53
N VAL A 58 -12.48 10.83 40.83
CA VAL A 58 -13.44 11.58 39.99
C VAL A 58 -12.86 11.83 38.59
N GLN A 59 -11.58 12.20 38.51
CA GLN A 59 -10.91 12.40 37.23
C GLN A 59 -10.81 11.10 36.44
N LYS A 60 -10.45 9.99 37.08
CA LYS A 60 -10.47 8.65 36.44
C LYS A 60 -11.86 8.25 35.96
N ILE A 61 -12.89 8.50 36.77
CA ILE A 61 -14.29 8.25 36.39
C ILE A 61 -14.67 9.08 35.15
N LYS A 62 -14.28 10.36 35.09
CA LYS A 62 -14.55 11.23 33.95
C LYS A 62 -13.86 10.75 32.67
N VAL A 63 -12.59 10.36 32.76
CA VAL A 63 -11.83 9.79 31.62
C VAL A 63 -12.46 8.47 31.16
N ASN A 64 -12.81 7.58 32.10
CA ASN A 64 -13.45 6.31 31.76
C ASN A 64 -14.85 6.51 31.17
N HIS A 65 -15.61 7.49 31.65
CA HIS A 65 -16.92 7.84 31.09
C HIS A 65 -16.80 8.34 29.65
N GLN A 66 -15.81 9.19 29.37
CA GLN A 66 -15.54 9.68 28.02
C GLN A 66 -15.11 8.57 27.08
N LYS A 67 -14.22 7.66 27.53
CA LYS A 67 -13.88 6.45 26.77
C LYS A 67 -15.09 5.55 26.53
N ASN A 68 -15.96 5.37 27.52
CA ASN A 68 -17.19 4.61 27.36
C ASN A 68 -18.13 5.24 26.33
N LEU A 69 -18.25 6.57 26.31
CA LEU A 69 -19.02 7.27 25.28
C LEU A 69 -18.43 7.03 23.89
N GLU A 70 -17.12 7.15 23.71
CA GLU A 70 -16.45 6.86 22.44
C GLU A 70 -16.66 5.41 21.99
N TYR A 71 -16.54 4.44 22.91
CA TYR A 71 -16.83 3.04 22.61
C TYR A 71 -18.29 2.83 22.25
N ASN A 72 -19.23 3.46 22.94
CA ASN A 72 -20.65 3.38 22.61
C ASN A 72 -20.95 3.97 21.23
N TRP A 73 -20.34 5.10 20.87
CA TRP A 73 -20.45 5.67 19.52
C TRP A 73 -19.86 4.74 18.45
N LYS A 74 -18.73 4.10 18.74
CA LYS A 74 -18.11 3.14 17.83
C LYS A 74 -18.95 1.88 17.66
N ILE A 75 -19.50 1.34 18.75
CA ILE A 75 -20.42 0.21 18.74
C ILE A 75 -21.68 0.56 17.94
N LEU A 76 -22.26 1.73 18.19
CA LEU A 76 -23.44 2.21 17.46
C LEU A 76 -23.15 2.33 15.96
N ARG A 77 -22.03 2.92 15.56
CA ARG A 77 -21.61 3.02 14.15
C ARG A 77 -21.42 1.65 13.49
N LEU A 78 -20.81 0.70 14.20
CA LEU A 78 -20.62 -0.66 13.69
C LEU A 78 -21.97 -1.37 13.50
N GLN A 79 -22.88 -1.25 14.47
CA GLN A 79 -24.21 -1.89 14.44
C GLN A 79 -25.15 -1.27 13.41
N THR A 80 -25.14 0.06 13.27
CA THR A 80 -26.12 0.78 12.45
C THR A 80 -25.71 0.96 11.00
N ARG A 81 -24.41 0.90 10.70
CA ARG A 81 -23.90 1.19 9.35
C ARG A 81 -22.97 0.11 8.82
N THR A 82 -21.86 -0.15 9.50
CA THR A 82 -20.82 -1.02 8.94
C THR A 82 -21.27 -2.47 8.79
N LEU A 83 -21.96 -3.05 9.79
CA LEU A 83 -22.47 -4.41 9.71
C LEU A 83 -23.60 -4.55 8.68
N PRO A 84 -24.62 -3.66 8.65
CA PRO A 84 -25.64 -3.68 7.61
C PRO A 84 -25.08 -3.53 6.19
N ASP A 85 -24.14 -2.62 5.97
CA ASP A 85 -23.51 -2.41 4.65
C ASP A 85 -22.76 -3.68 4.19
N LEU A 86 -22.02 -4.32 5.10
CA LEU A 86 -21.33 -5.58 4.82
C LEU A 86 -22.30 -6.73 4.59
N GLN A 87 -23.37 -6.84 5.36
CA GLN A 87 -24.42 -7.86 5.15
C GLN A 87 -25.10 -7.68 3.80
N TYR A 88 -25.37 -6.43 3.40
CA TYR A 88 -25.91 -6.12 2.09
C TYR A 88 -24.96 -6.55 0.98
N GLU A 89 -23.68 -6.19 1.05
CA GLU A 89 -22.68 -6.60 0.04
C GLU A 89 -22.49 -8.13 -0.02
N ILE A 90 -22.51 -8.81 1.12
CA ILE A 90 -22.49 -10.29 1.17
C ILE A 90 -23.73 -10.86 0.47
N SER A 91 -24.93 -10.38 0.81
CA SER A 91 -26.18 -10.86 0.20
C SER A 91 -26.23 -10.62 -1.31
N LYS A 92 -25.71 -9.49 -1.79
CA LYS A 92 -25.60 -9.17 -3.22
C LYS A 92 -24.65 -10.13 -3.92
N ARG A 93 -23.49 -10.43 -3.33
CA ARG A 93 -22.53 -11.40 -3.88
C ARG A 93 -23.10 -12.83 -3.86
N GLU A 94 -23.84 -13.22 -2.83
CA GLU A 94 -24.52 -14.52 -2.79
C GLU A 94 -25.56 -14.67 -3.89
N VAL A 95 -26.32 -13.61 -4.20
CA VAL A 95 -27.29 -13.63 -5.31
C VAL A 95 -26.58 -13.83 -6.65
N ILE A 96 -25.45 -13.16 -6.86
CA ILE A 96 -24.64 -13.33 -8.08
C ILE A 96 -24.08 -14.75 -8.14
N LEU A 97 -23.55 -15.28 -7.03
CA LEU A 97 -23.03 -16.64 -6.96
C LEU A 97 -24.12 -17.67 -7.28
N ARG A 98 -25.31 -17.53 -6.68
CA ARG A 98 -26.47 -18.38 -6.97
C ARG A 98 -26.94 -18.30 -8.43
N LYS A 99 -26.71 -17.17 -9.10
CA LYS A 99 -27.00 -17.03 -10.52
C LYS A 99 -25.96 -17.78 -11.36
N VAL A 100 -24.67 -17.56 -11.09
CA VAL A 100 -23.58 -18.23 -11.80
C VAL A 100 -23.67 -19.76 -11.64
N VAL A 101 -23.96 -20.26 -10.43
CA VAL A 101 -24.15 -21.70 -10.19
C VAL A 101 -25.30 -22.25 -11.04
N ARG A 102 -26.46 -21.59 -11.05
CA ARG A 102 -27.59 -22.01 -11.91
C ARG A 102 -27.25 -21.97 -13.40
N ASP A 103 -26.57 -20.92 -13.86
CA ASP A 103 -26.16 -20.81 -15.26
C ASP A 103 -25.18 -21.94 -15.63
N THR A 104 -24.30 -22.32 -14.70
CA THR A 104 -23.36 -23.45 -14.87
C THR A 104 -24.11 -24.79 -14.93
N GLU A 105 -25.06 -25.02 -14.02
CA GLU A 105 -25.89 -26.23 -14.01
C GLU A 105 -26.69 -26.38 -15.31
N LEU A 106 -27.26 -25.28 -15.82
CA LEU A 106 -27.98 -25.28 -17.10
C LEU A 106 -27.08 -25.60 -18.29
N LEU A 107 -25.84 -25.09 -18.30
CA LEU A 107 -24.86 -25.39 -19.33
C LEU A 107 -24.41 -26.86 -19.29
N VAL A 108 -24.21 -27.42 -18.09
CA VAL A 108 -23.88 -28.85 -17.91
C VAL A 108 -24.99 -29.73 -18.46
N LEU A 109 -26.25 -29.45 -18.11
CA LEU A 109 -27.40 -30.18 -18.64
C LEU A 109 -27.51 -30.08 -20.18
N ALA A 110 -27.19 -28.92 -20.75
CA ALA A 110 -27.16 -28.73 -22.21
C ALA A 110 -26.05 -29.56 -22.88
N ILE A 111 -24.87 -29.68 -22.26
CA ILE A 111 -23.78 -30.52 -22.74
C ILE A 111 -24.18 -32.00 -22.69
N GLU A 112 -24.70 -32.47 -21.56
CA GLU A 112 -25.15 -33.86 -21.40
C GLU A 112 -26.25 -34.22 -22.41
N GLN A 113 -27.17 -33.30 -22.69
CA GLN A 113 -28.18 -33.48 -23.74
C GLN A 113 -27.53 -33.61 -25.12
N LYS A 114 -26.52 -32.80 -25.44
CA LYS A 114 -25.82 -32.86 -26.73
C LYS A 114 -25.00 -34.13 -26.88
N GLU A 115 -24.35 -34.60 -25.82
CA GLU A 115 -23.65 -35.89 -25.81
C GLU A 115 -24.63 -37.05 -26.07
N LYS A 116 -25.81 -37.01 -25.46
CA LYS A 116 -26.87 -37.98 -25.70
C LYS A 116 -27.38 -37.94 -27.13
N GLU A 117 -27.53 -36.76 -27.73
CA GLU A 117 -27.89 -36.59 -29.15
C GLU A 117 -26.82 -37.17 -30.08
N ILE A 118 -25.53 -36.95 -29.78
CA ILE A 118 -24.41 -37.53 -30.53
C ILE A 118 -24.44 -39.05 -30.46
N SER A 119 -24.53 -39.63 -29.26
CA SER A 119 -24.61 -41.09 -29.08
C SER A 119 -25.83 -41.70 -29.79
N GLN A 120 -26.95 -40.99 -29.85
CA GLN A 120 -28.13 -41.42 -30.62
C GLN A 120 -27.92 -41.35 -32.13
N CYS A 121 -27.20 -40.35 -32.63
CA CYS A 121 -26.80 -40.26 -34.04
C CYS A 121 -25.86 -41.42 -34.40
N ASP A 122 -24.85 -41.71 -33.57
CA ASP A 122 -23.92 -42.81 -33.79
C ASP A 122 -24.64 -44.17 -33.82
N ALA A 123 -25.58 -44.38 -32.88
CA ALA A 123 -26.42 -45.57 -32.84
C ALA A 123 -27.34 -45.68 -34.08
N LYS A 124 -27.88 -44.56 -34.58
CA LYS A 124 -28.68 -44.55 -35.81
C LYS A 124 -27.81 -44.86 -37.03
N GLU A 125 -26.63 -44.25 -37.14
CA GLU A 125 -25.70 -44.48 -38.25
C GLU A 125 -25.29 -45.96 -38.32
N THR A 126 -24.95 -46.55 -37.19
CA THR A 126 -24.64 -48.00 -37.10
C THR A 126 -25.83 -48.87 -37.53
N THR A 127 -27.05 -48.60 -37.05
CA THR A 127 -28.23 -49.36 -37.51
C THR A 127 -28.53 -49.21 -38.99
N VAL A 128 -28.32 -48.01 -39.57
CA VAL A 128 -28.51 -47.76 -41.00
C VAL A 128 -27.46 -48.54 -41.81
N LEU A 129 -26.19 -48.48 -41.40
CA LEU A 129 -25.11 -49.24 -42.05
C LEU A 129 -25.36 -50.74 -42.03
N ASP A 130 -25.80 -51.28 -40.89
CA ASP A 130 -26.09 -52.71 -40.78
C ASP A 130 -27.32 -53.12 -41.60
N SER A 131 -28.36 -52.27 -41.64
CA SER A 131 -29.53 -52.50 -42.50
C SER A 131 -29.18 -52.50 -43.99
N LEU A 132 -28.28 -51.61 -44.43
CA LEU A 132 -27.78 -51.53 -45.81
C LEU A 132 -26.94 -52.76 -46.17
N LYS A 133 -26.05 -53.20 -45.26
CA LYS A 133 -25.28 -54.44 -45.45
C LYS A 133 -26.20 -55.64 -45.62
N GLU A 134 -27.25 -55.74 -44.81
CA GLU A 134 -28.19 -56.86 -44.87
C GLU A 134 -29.08 -56.82 -46.12
N GLN A 135 -29.50 -55.63 -46.57
CA GLN A 135 -30.18 -55.45 -47.86
C GLN A 135 -29.32 -55.88 -49.04
N PHE A 136 -28.05 -55.45 -49.10
CA PHE A 136 -27.14 -55.88 -50.18
C PHE A 136 -26.87 -57.38 -50.13
N LYS A 137 -26.70 -57.95 -48.95
CA LYS A 137 -26.52 -59.40 -48.78
C LYS A 137 -27.72 -60.19 -49.30
N LYS A 138 -28.94 -59.72 -49.00
CA LYS A 138 -30.17 -60.33 -49.50
C LYS A 138 -30.30 -60.17 -51.01
N GLN A 139 -30.00 -59.00 -51.56
CA GLN A 139 -30.05 -58.75 -53.00
C GLN A 139 -29.09 -59.66 -53.79
N ILE A 140 -27.89 -59.91 -53.25
CA ILE A 140 -26.93 -60.85 -53.84
C ILE A 140 -27.47 -62.29 -53.79
N GLN A 141 -28.08 -62.70 -52.67
CA GLN A 141 -28.68 -64.04 -52.56
C GLN A 141 -29.87 -64.24 -53.50
N ASP A 142 -30.75 -63.25 -53.62
CA ASP A 142 -31.92 -63.34 -54.51
C ASP A 142 -31.48 -63.45 -55.99
N GLN A 143 -30.47 -62.66 -56.41
CA GLN A 143 -29.92 -62.75 -57.77
C GLN A 143 -29.22 -64.07 -58.07
N LEU A 144 -28.52 -64.65 -57.09
CA LEU A 144 -27.91 -65.98 -57.23
C LEU A 144 -28.98 -67.06 -57.35
N HIS A 145 -30.05 -66.96 -56.55
CA HIS A 145 -31.16 -67.89 -56.61
C HIS A 145 -31.85 -67.85 -57.98
N ASP A 146 -32.17 -66.66 -58.49
CA ASP A 146 -32.79 -66.48 -59.81
C ASP A 146 -31.96 -67.13 -60.92
N PHE A 147 -30.63 -66.94 -60.89
CA PHE A 147 -29.69 -67.55 -61.82
C PHE A 147 -29.70 -69.08 -61.76
N ASP A 148 -29.71 -69.66 -60.55
CA ASP A 148 -29.73 -71.12 -60.37
C ASP A 148 -31.05 -71.73 -60.85
N THR A 149 -32.18 -71.06 -60.66
CA THR A 149 -33.48 -71.49 -61.20
C THR A 149 -33.53 -71.46 -62.73
N ASP A 150 -32.99 -70.42 -63.37
CA ASP A 150 -32.95 -70.33 -64.84
C ASP A 150 -32.06 -71.42 -65.45
N LEU A 151 -30.94 -71.73 -64.80
CA LEU A 151 -30.02 -72.78 -65.23
C LEU A 151 -30.65 -74.18 -65.08
N ALA A 152 -31.43 -74.40 -64.02
CA ALA A 152 -32.21 -75.63 -63.85
C ALA A 152 -33.32 -75.77 -64.90
N ASN A 153 -34.02 -74.68 -65.23
CA ASN A 153 -35.09 -74.67 -66.25
C ASN A 153 -34.56 -74.95 -67.66
N GLN A 154 -33.36 -74.45 -68.01
CA GLN A 154 -32.75 -74.76 -69.32
C GLN A 154 -32.30 -76.22 -69.42
N LYS A 155 -31.73 -76.78 -68.34
CA LYS A 155 -31.35 -78.21 -68.31
C LYS A 155 -32.56 -79.14 -68.50
N ALA A 156 -33.68 -78.83 -67.84
CA ALA A 156 -34.91 -79.60 -67.99
C ALA A 156 -35.48 -79.58 -69.42
N LYS A 157 -35.35 -78.46 -70.15
CA LYS A 157 -35.76 -78.36 -71.56
C LYS A 157 -34.92 -79.25 -72.47
N TRP A 158 -33.61 -79.28 -72.29
CA TRP A 158 -32.71 -80.10 -73.11
C TRP A 158 -32.89 -81.59 -72.85
N GLU A 159 -33.15 -81.99 -71.61
CA GLU A 159 -33.45 -83.39 -71.27
C GLU A 159 -34.78 -83.87 -71.90
N SER A 160 -35.75 -82.98 -72.10
CA SER A 160 -37.01 -83.29 -72.80
C SER A 160 -36.84 -83.46 -74.31
N GLU A 161 -35.99 -82.66 -74.96
CA GLU A 161 -35.74 -82.76 -76.41
C GLU A 161 -34.91 -84.00 -76.80
N ILE A 162 -34.03 -84.48 -75.91
CA ILE A 162 -33.25 -85.71 -76.11
C ILE A 162 -34.16 -86.95 -76.03
N LEU A 163 -35.18 -86.95 -75.15
CA LEU A 163 -36.10 -88.07 -74.96
C LEU A 163 -37.09 -88.26 -76.15
N GLU A 164 -37.38 -87.19 -76.90
CA GLU A 164 -38.24 -87.23 -78.10
C GLU A 164 -37.52 -87.75 -79.35
N LEU A 165 -36.18 -87.60 -79.43
CA LEU A 165 -35.36 -88.02 -80.57
C LEU A 165 -34.93 -89.50 -80.51
N GLU A 166 -35.00 -90.15 -79.34
CA GLU A 166 -34.59 -91.55 -79.15
C GLU A 166 -35.67 -92.61 -79.47
N ASN A 167 -36.89 -92.22 -79.87
CA ASN A 167 -38.06 -93.10 -80.01
C ASN A 167 -38.71 -93.19 -81.41
N MET A 168 -37.95 -93.37 -82.49
CA MET A 168 -38.52 -93.75 -83.80
C MET A 168 -37.77 -94.92 -84.47
N LYS A 169 -38.52 -95.98 -84.83
CA LYS A 169 -38.05 -97.15 -85.61
C LYS A 169 -38.90 -97.40 -86.87
N PRO A 170 -38.32 -97.92 -87.97
CA PRO A 170 -38.97 -98.12 -89.29
C PRO A 170 -39.72 -99.45 -89.41
N LYS A 171 -40.71 -99.56 -90.33
CA LYS A 171 -41.57 -100.75 -90.54
C LYS A 171 -41.53 -101.35 -91.97
N ASP A 172 -40.98 -102.56 -92.07
CA ASP A 172 -41.54 -103.87 -92.48
C ASP A 172 -42.42 -104.10 -93.74
N GLU A 173 -42.65 -103.15 -94.64
CA GLU A 173 -43.41 -103.42 -95.88
C GLU A 173 -42.53 -103.89 -97.07
N VAL A 174 -41.20 -103.81 -96.93
CA VAL A 174 -40.18 -104.08 -97.97
C VAL A 174 -39.94 -105.58 -98.27
N LEU A 175 -40.51 -106.51 -97.48
CA LEU A 175 -40.21 -107.95 -97.59
C LEU A 175 -41.24 -108.80 -98.36
N LYS A 176 -42.33 -108.21 -98.89
CA LYS A 176 -43.37 -108.96 -99.64
C LYS A 176 -43.57 -108.54 -101.09
N GLU A 177 -43.08 -107.39 -101.54
CA GLU A 177 -43.32 -106.88 -102.90
C GLU A 177 -42.26 -107.32 -103.93
N ILE A 178 -41.09 -107.79 -103.47
CA ILE A 178 -39.98 -108.31 -104.32
C ILE A 178 -40.38 -109.56 -105.14
N LYS A 179 -41.49 -110.25 -104.80
CA LYS A 179 -41.95 -111.44 -105.54
C LYS A 179 -43.00 -111.17 -106.63
N ASP A 180 -43.73 -110.05 -106.58
CA ASP A 180 -44.70 -109.68 -107.62
C ASP A 180 -44.11 -108.70 -108.66
N LEU A 181 -42.98 -108.06 -108.34
CA LEU A 181 -42.24 -107.13 -109.21
C LEU A 181 -41.51 -107.78 -110.40
N GLU A 182 -41.43 -109.11 -110.49
CA GLU A 182 -40.85 -109.80 -111.66
C GLU A 182 -41.83 -109.96 -112.84
N THR A 183 -43.14 -109.84 -112.61
CA THR A 183 -44.17 -110.03 -113.66
C THR A 183 -44.84 -108.74 -114.14
N GLN A 184 -44.67 -107.61 -113.43
CA GLN A 184 -45.19 -106.29 -113.87
C GLN A 184 -44.15 -105.41 -114.59
N LEU A 185 -42.87 -105.81 -114.55
CA LEU A 185 -41.70 -105.12 -115.14
C LEU A 185 -41.83 -104.88 -116.66
N THR A 186 -42.60 -105.73 -117.36
CA THR A 186 -42.89 -105.63 -118.80
C THR A 186 -43.98 -104.62 -119.18
N SER A 187 -44.79 -104.15 -118.23
CA SER A 187 -45.86 -103.14 -118.49
C SER A 187 -45.49 -101.71 -118.04
N LEU A 188 -44.49 -101.59 -117.17
CA LEU A 188 -44.01 -100.31 -116.62
C LEU A 188 -43.02 -99.57 -117.54
N GLN A 189 -42.44 -100.25 -118.54
CA GLN A 189 -41.52 -99.63 -119.51
C GLN A 189 -42.22 -98.62 -120.45
N GLU A 190 -43.53 -98.72 -120.68
CA GLU A 190 -44.29 -97.74 -121.50
C GLU A 190 -44.73 -96.49 -120.70
N LYS A 191 -44.83 -96.56 -119.37
CA LYS A 191 -45.15 -95.40 -118.50
C LYS A 191 -43.91 -94.55 -118.15
N LEU A 192 -42.70 -95.12 -118.27
CA LEU A 192 -41.45 -94.51 -117.83
C LEU A 192 -41.02 -93.31 -118.71
N THR A 193 -41.36 -93.34 -120.00
CA THR A 193 -41.04 -92.25 -120.95
C THR A 193 -41.88 -90.99 -120.75
N GLN A 194 -43.10 -91.09 -120.18
CA GLN A 194 -43.93 -89.91 -119.87
C GLN A 194 -43.51 -89.21 -118.55
N LEU A 195 -43.03 -89.95 -117.56
CA LEU A 195 -42.63 -89.39 -116.26
C LEU A 195 -41.28 -88.63 -116.30
N GLU A 196 -40.34 -89.04 -117.17
CA GLU A 196 -39.05 -88.34 -117.33
C GLU A 196 -39.21 -86.87 -117.79
N THR A 197 -40.20 -86.59 -118.63
CA THR A 197 -40.45 -85.21 -119.11
C THR A 197 -41.08 -84.29 -118.06
N GLN A 198 -41.86 -84.82 -117.11
CA GLN A 198 -42.42 -84.04 -116.00
C GLN A 198 -41.42 -83.79 -114.88
N ASN A 199 -40.50 -84.74 -114.61
CA ASN A 199 -39.53 -84.62 -113.53
C ASN A 199 -38.47 -83.55 -113.82
N ASN A 200 -38.00 -83.45 -115.07
CA ASN A 200 -37.04 -82.42 -115.48
C ASN A 200 -37.59 -80.98 -115.35
N LYS A 201 -38.91 -80.78 -115.49
CA LYS A 201 -39.54 -79.46 -115.33
C LYS A 201 -39.62 -79.01 -113.86
N LYS A 202 -39.82 -79.95 -112.92
CA LYS A 202 -39.84 -79.64 -111.47
C LYS A 202 -38.43 -79.44 -110.91
N ALA A 203 -37.44 -80.19 -111.39
CA ALA A 203 -36.04 -80.02 -110.99
C ALA A 203 -35.50 -78.60 -111.28
N LEU A 204 -35.87 -78.04 -112.44
CA LEU A 204 -35.44 -76.69 -112.83
C LEU A 204 -36.07 -75.57 -111.94
N GLY A 205 -37.29 -75.80 -111.43
CA GLY A 205 -37.96 -74.87 -110.52
C GLY A 205 -37.34 -74.87 -109.12
N HIS A 206 -36.98 -76.04 -108.59
CA HIS A 206 -36.31 -76.12 -107.28
C HIS A 206 -34.88 -75.57 -107.30
N ASP A 207 -34.14 -75.72 -108.41
CA ASP A 207 -32.77 -75.19 -108.52
C ASP A 207 -32.73 -73.65 -108.54
N THR A 208 -33.77 -73.01 -109.09
CA THR A 208 -33.88 -71.55 -109.09
C THR A 208 -34.27 -70.98 -107.72
N GLU A 209 -35.17 -71.64 -106.98
CA GLU A 209 -35.52 -71.21 -105.62
C GLU A 209 -34.37 -71.43 -104.62
N LEU A 210 -33.62 -72.53 -104.76
CA LEU A 210 -32.46 -72.81 -103.91
C LEU A 210 -31.35 -71.77 -104.08
N LYS A 211 -31.06 -71.36 -105.32
CA LYS A 211 -30.07 -70.30 -105.61
C LYS A 211 -30.46 -68.96 -104.99
N LYS A 212 -31.75 -68.61 -104.99
CA LYS A 212 -32.24 -67.37 -104.38
C LYS A 212 -32.04 -67.38 -102.86
N ARG A 213 -32.48 -68.44 -102.19
CA ARG A 213 -32.31 -68.57 -100.72
C ARG A 213 -30.84 -68.61 -100.29
N PHE A 214 -29.98 -69.24 -101.10
CA PHE A 214 -28.54 -69.28 -100.81
C PHE A 214 -27.88 -67.90 -100.94
N SER A 215 -28.34 -67.07 -101.88
CA SER A 215 -27.86 -65.68 -102.00
C SER A 215 -28.29 -64.80 -100.83
N GLU A 216 -29.53 -64.96 -100.35
CA GLU A 216 -30.06 -64.22 -99.19
C GLU A 216 -29.30 -64.61 -97.91
N PHE A 217 -29.06 -65.91 -97.69
CA PHE A 217 -28.26 -66.39 -96.56
C PHE A 217 -26.82 -65.87 -96.58
N LYS A 218 -26.20 -65.78 -97.77
CA LYS A 218 -24.82 -65.29 -97.90
C LYS A 218 -24.69 -63.81 -97.50
N LEU A 219 -25.70 -62.99 -97.77
CA LEU A 219 -25.74 -61.58 -97.34
C LEU A 219 -25.92 -61.47 -95.82
N GLU A 220 -26.82 -62.26 -95.24
CA GLU A 220 -27.08 -62.25 -93.79
C GLU A 220 -25.86 -62.68 -92.96
N VAL A 221 -25.10 -63.67 -93.46
CA VAL A 221 -23.84 -64.09 -92.84
C VAL A 221 -22.75 -63.01 -92.94
N GLU A 222 -22.65 -62.31 -94.06
CA GLU A 222 -21.66 -61.23 -94.22
C GLU A 222 -22.00 -60.01 -93.34
N ASP A 223 -23.28 -59.63 -93.24
CA ASP A 223 -23.75 -58.56 -92.35
C ASP A 223 -23.49 -58.91 -90.87
N SER A 224 -23.75 -60.17 -90.48
CA SER A 224 -23.46 -60.66 -89.13
C SER A 224 -21.96 -60.62 -88.81
N LYS A 225 -21.11 -60.91 -89.79
CA LYS A 225 -19.65 -60.86 -89.63
C LYS A 225 -19.16 -59.42 -89.44
N ILE A 226 -19.70 -58.46 -90.19
CA ILE A 226 -19.39 -57.03 -90.04
C ILE A 226 -19.77 -56.54 -88.63
N ASP A 227 -20.97 -56.89 -88.14
CA ASP A 227 -21.41 -56.51 -86.79
C ASP A 227 -20.52 -57.13 -85.68
N ILE A 228 -20.04 -58.36 -85.88
CA ILE A 228 -19.08 -58.99 -84.96
C ILE A 228 -17.72 -58.28 -84.99
N GLU A 229 -17.19 -57.93 -86.17
CA GLU A 229 -15.92 -57.21 -86.31
C GLU A 229 -15.99 -55.81 -85.68
N GLU A 230 -17.11 -55.09 -85.84
CA GLU A 230 -17.34 -53.79 -85.18
C GLU A 230 -17.40 -53.91 -83.65
N LYS A 231 -18.12 -54.92 -83.14
CA LYS A 231 -18.16 -55.22 -81.69
C LYS A 231 -16.79 -55.61 -81.15
N GLN A 232 -16.00 -56.37 -81.89
CA GLN A 232 -14.64 -56.73 -81.49
C GLN A 232 -13.74 -55.48 -81.39
N ASN A 233 -13.80 -54.59 -82.39
CA ASN A 233 -12.99 -53.38 -82.40
C ASN A 233 -13.38 -52.40 -81.28
N THR A 234 -14.66 -52.25 -80.99
CA THR A 234 -15.13 -51.41 -79.88
C THR A 234 -14.70 -51.96 -78.52
N LEU A 235 -14.77 -53.27 -78.32
CA LEU A 235 -14.28 -53.92 -77.10
C LEU A 235 -12.77 -53.80 -76.93
N LEU A 236 -11.99 -53.91 -78.01
CA LEU A 236 -10.53 -53.72 -77.97
C LEU A 236 -10.16 -52.30 -77.53
N ARG A 237 -10.81 -51.27 -78.09
CA ARG A 237 -10.61 -49.87 -77.66
C ARG A 237 -10.94 -49.68 -76.18
N LYS A 238 -12.09 -50.22 -75.73
CA LYS A 238 -12.50 -50.13 -74.32
C LYS A 238 -11.51 -50.83 -73.39
N LYS A 239 -10.93 -51.95 -73.82
CA LYS A 239 -9.86 -52.65 -73.08
C LYS A 239 -8.61 -51.78 -72.95
N GLU A 240 -8.19 -51.12 -74.03
CA GLU A 240 -7.04 -50.20 -73.99
C GLU A 240 -7.29 -49.00 -73.08
N GLU A 241 -8.46 -48.36 -73.17
CA GLU A 241 -8.85 -47.25 -72.29
C GLU A 241 -8.83 -47.64 -70.82
N LEU A 242 -9.37 -48.82 -70.47
CA LEU A 242 -9.33 -49.34 -69.11
C LEU A 242 -7.91 -49.65 -68.64
N ALA A 243 -7.05 -50.17 -69.52
CA ALA A 243 -5.65 -50.44 -69.18
C ALA A 243 -4.87 -49.14 -68.89
N ILE A 244 -5.11 -48.08 -69.66
CA ILE A 244 -4.53 -46.75 -69.40
C ILE A 244 -5.03 -46.22 -68.05
N ARG A 245 -6.35 -46.22 -67.83
CA ARG A 245 -6.93 -45.75 -66.58
C ARG A 245 -6.44 -46.51 -65.35
N THR A 246 -6.20 -47.80 -65.49
CA THR A 246 -5.63 -48.62 -64.41
C THR A 246 -4.22 -48.18 -64.07
N ARG A 247 -3.36 -47.94 -65.08
CA ARG A 247 -2.01 -47.39 -64.84
C ARG A 247 -2.04 -46.02 -64.18
N ASP A 248 -2.95 -45.13 -64.62
CA ASP A 248 -3.07 -43.80 -64.03
C ASP A 248 -3.46 -43.88 -62.55
N LEU A 249 -4.41 -44.77 -62.21
CA LEU A 249 -4.77 -45.01 -60.80
C LEU A 249 -3.62 -45.62 -60.00
N GLU A 250 -2.87 -46.58 -60.54
CA GLU A 250 -1.71 -47.16 -59.87
C GLU A 250 -0.62 -46.10 -59.60
N THR A 251 -0.36 -45.21 -60.55
CA THR A 251 0.58 -44.10 -60.34
C THR A 251 0.08 -43.14 -59.27
N LEU A 252 -1.21 -42.81 -59.26
CA LEU A 252 -1.82 -41.95 -58.24
C LEU A 252 -1.73 -42.56 -56.85
N VAL A 253 -2.01 -43.87 -56.70
CA VAL A 253 -1.85 -44.59 -55.42
C VAL A 253 -0.41 -44.48 -54.93
N ARG A 254 0.59 -44.74 -55.79
CA ARG A 254 2.00 -44.59 -55.42
C ARG A 254 2.37 -43.17 -54.98
N THR A 255 1.78 -42.14 -55.60
CA THR A 255 2.01 -40.75 -55.17
C THR A 255 1.41 -40.47 -53.80
N TYR A 256 0.25 -41.04 -53.47
CA TYR A 256 -0.34 -40.90 -52.15
C TYR A 256 0.43 -41.68 -51.08
N ASP A 257 0.91 -42.88 -51.39
CA ASP A 257 1.74 -43.67 -50.47
C ASP A 257 3.01 -42.91 -50.08
N THR A 258 3.70 -42.32 -51.06
CA THR A 258 4.90 -41.50 -50.80
C THR A 258 4.57 -40.22 -50.01
N HIS A 259 3.38 -39.64 -50.21
CA HIS A 259 2.93 -38.49 -49.41
C HIS A 259 2.65 -38.88 -47.95
N ILE A 260 2.02 -40.03 -47.72
CA ILE A 260 1.76 -40.58 -46.38
C ILE A 260 3.09 -40.83 -45.64
N GLU A 261 4.05 -41.49 -46.28
CA GLU A 261 5.37 -41.74 -45.68
C GLU A 261 6.11 -40.46 -45.28
N ASN A 262 5.95 -39.39 -46.06
CA ASN A 262 6.55 -38.09 -45.73
C ASN A 262 5.85 -37.43 -44.53
N LEU A 263 4.52 -37.48 -44.47
CA LEU A 263 3.76 -36.96 -43.34
C LEU A 263 4.07 -37.72 -42.04
N GLU A 264 4.23 -39.04 -42.09
CA GLU A 264 4.64 -39.83 -40.93
C GLU A 264 6.02 -39.41 -40.39
N LYS A 265 6.96 -39.11 -41.29
CA LYS A 265 8.27 -38.56 -40.90
C LYS A 265 8.15 -37.19 -40.25
N ASP A 266 7.33 -36.30 -40.82
CA ASP A 266 7.10 -34.96 -40.27
C ASP A 266 6.47 -35.02 -38.87
N VAL A 267 5.47 -35.90 -38.68
CA VAL A 267 4.86 -36.14 -37.36
C VAL A 267 5.89 -36.65 -36.35
N ALA A 268 6.76 -37.56 -36.75
CA ALA A 268 7.84 -38.05 -35.88
C ALA A 268 8.81 -36.93 -35.48
N ILE A 269 9.18 -36.04 -36.41
CA ILE A 269 10.05 -34.88 -36.12
C ILE A 269 9.38 -33.94 -35.12
N VAL A 270 8.11 -33.60 -35.33
CA VAL A 270 7.36 -32.70 -34.43
C VAL A 270 7.21 -33.30 -33.03
N ASN A 271 6.95 -34.61 -32.92
CA ASN A 271 6.86 -35.28 -31.63
C ASN A 271 8.19 -35.24 -30.87
N ASN A 272 9.32 -35.45 -31.55
CA ASN A 272 10.63 -35.33 -30.92
C ASN A 272 10.88 -33.90 -30.42
N GLN A 273 10.54 -32.89 -31.22
CA GLN A 273 10.66 -31.49 -30.80
C GLN A 273 9.80 -31.15 -29.57
N LEU A 274 8.59 -31.71 -29.48
CA LEU A 274 7.73 -31.54 -28.31
C LEU A 274 8.35 -32.18 -27.06
N THR A 275 8.91 -33.39 -27.18
CA THR A 275 9.55 -34.06 -26.05
C THR A 275 10.77 -33.30 -25.55
N GLU A 276 11.64 -32.80 -26.44
CA GLU A 276 12.79 -31.97 -26.07
C GLU A 276 12.37 -30.67 -25.37
N LEU A 277 11.28 -30.05 -25.85
CA LEU A 277 10.75 -28.82 -25.25
C LEU A 277 10.16 -29.06 -23.86
N ASP A 278 9.50 -30.19 -23.63
CA ASP A 278 9.00 -30.59 -22.32
C ASP A 278 10.15 -30.85 -21.34
N GLU A 279 11.22 -31.54 -21.77
CA GLU A 279 12.43 -31.76 -20.95
C GLU A 279 13.08 -30.45 -20.51
N ILE A 280 13.09 -29.43 -21.37
CA ILE A 280 13.66 -28.11 -21.06
C ILE A 280 12.72 -27.27 -20.16
N THR A 281 11.41 -27.35 -20.37
CA THR A 281 10.44 -26.47 -19.70
C THR A 281 10.02 -26.97 -18.31
N LEU A 282 9.97 -28.29 -18.09
CA LEU A 282 9.62 -28.88 -16.80
C LEU A 282 10.49 -28.39 -15.62
N PRO A 283 11.84 -28.38 -15.68
CA PRO A 283 12.65 -27.89 -14.58
C PRO A 283 12.44 -26.39 -14.33
N LYS A 284 12.20 -25.60 -15.38
CA LYS A 284 11.93 -24.15 -15.25
C LYS A 284 10.59 -23.89 -14.57
N ARG A 285 9.55 -24.65 -14.90
CA ARG A 285 8.25 -24.58 -14.19
C ARG A 285 8.38 -24.92 -12.71
N ASN A 286 9.14 -25.97 -12.40
CA ASN A 286 9.39 -26.38 -11.01
C ASN A 286 10.20 -25.32 -10.25
N ALA A 287 11.23 -24.73 -10.87
CA ALA A 287 12.00 -23.65 -10.27
C ALA A 287 11.15 -22.39 -10.02
N LEU A 288 10.27 -22.04 -10.97
CA LEU A 288 9.35 -20.92 -10.82
C LEU A 288 8.39 -21.15 -9.64
N SER A 289 7.80 -22.34 -9.52
CA SER A 289 6.91 -22.69 -8.40
C SER A 289 7.59 -22.53 -7.04
N ARG A 290 8.82 -23.04 -6.90
CA ARG A 290 9.62 -22.88 -5.67
C ARG A 290 9.90 -21.42 -5.36
N SER A 291 10.33 -20.65 -6.35
CA SER A 291 10.60 -19.22 -6.16
C SER A 291 9.34 -18.43 -5.77
N THR A 292 8.17 -18.78 -6.32
CA THR A 292 6.90 -18.15 -5.92
C THR A 292 6.49 -18.49 -4.49
N GLU A 293 6.74 -19.72 -4.03
CA GLU A 293 6.50 -20.13 -2.65
C GLU A 293 7.44 -19.41 -1.67
N GLU A 294 8.74 -19.32 -2.01
CA GLU A 294 9.73 -18.57 -1.23
C GLU A 294 9.37 -17.09 -1.12
N LEU A 295 8.95 -16.47 -2.23
CA LEU A 295 8.49 -15.09 -2.24
C LEU A 295 7.23 -14.89 -1.38
N SER A 296 6.27 -15.81 -1.45
CA SER A 296 5.07 -15.76 -0.60
C SER A 296 5.42 -15.83 0.89
N HIS A 297 6.38 -16.68 1.25
CA HIS A 297 6.83 -16.82 2.63
C HIS A 297 7.61 -15.59 3.13
N GLU A 298 8.49 -15.01 2.31
CA GLU A 298 9.21 -13.79 2.68
C GLU A 298 8.30 -12.55 2.74
N THR A 299 7.29 -12.47 1.87
CA THR A 299 6.28 -11.41 1.95
C THR A 299 5.46 -11.53 3.23
N GLU A 300 5.04 -12.74 3.62
CA GLU A 300 4.37 -12.96 4.90
C GLU A 300 5.23 -12.52 6.10
N LYS A 301 6.49 -12.95 6.16
CA LYS A 301 7.43 -12.48 7.20
C LYS A 301 7.56 -10.97 7.24
N THR A 302 7.70 -10.34 6.07
CA THR A 302 7.83 -8.88 5.96
C THR A 302 6.59 -8.18 6.50
N THR A 303 5.38 -8.70 6.24
CA THR A 303 4.16 -8.13 6.80
C THR A 303 4.08 -8.23 8.32
N ILE A 304 4.56 -9.34 8.90
CA ILE A 304 4.64 -9.50 10.36
C ILE A 304 5.60 -8.46 10.95
N PHE A 305 6.80 -8.33 10.38
CA PHE A 305 7.78 -7.32 10.83
C PHE A 305 7.25 -5.89 10.70
N GLN A 306 6.53 -5.56 9.62
CA GLN A 306 5.90 -4.25 9.46
C GLN A 306 4.85 -3.97 10.53
N GLN A 307 4.04 -4.98 10.89
CA GLN A 307 3.06 -4.84 11.98
C GLN A 307 3.75 -4.65 13.34
N GLU A 308 4.83 -5.39 13.59
CA GLU A 308 5.63 -5.21 14.81
C GLU A 308 6.27 -3.83 14.88
N ALA A 309 6.87 -3.35 13.78
CA ALA A 309 7.45 -2.02 13.68
C ALA A 309 6.41 -0.93 13.93
N TYR A 310 5.22 -1.05 13.34
CA TYR A 310 4.11 -0.13 13.57
C TYR A 310 3.67 -0.08 15.04
N LEU A 311 3.58 -1.25 15.70
CA LEU A 311 3.23 -1.31 17.12
C LEU A 311 4.32 -0.70 18.00
N GLN A 312 5.60 -0.84 17.63
CA GLN A 312 6.71 -0.22 18.35
C GLN A 312 6.75 1.29 18.14
N GLU A 313 6.57 1.77 16.92
CA GLU A 313 6.48 3.19 16.59
C GLU A 313 5.36 3.86 17.39
N ARG A 314 4.17 3.23 17.43
CA ARG A 314 3.06 3.74 18.23
C ARG A 314 3.41 3.82 19.72
N LYS A 315 4.05 2.80 20.29
CA LYS A 315 4.51 2.82 21.70
C LYS A 315 5.56 3.90 21.93
N TYR A 316 6.48 4.08 20.99
CA TYR A 316 7.51 5.10 21.04
C TYR A 316 6.86 6.50 21.06
N ASN A 317 5.94 6.79 20.14
CA ASN A 317 5.24 8.07 20.08
C ASN A 317 4.43 8.33 21.36
N GLU A 318 3.68 7.33 21.86
CA GLU A 318 2.94 7.45 23.13
C GLU A 318 3.87 7.71 24.32
N ASN A 319 5.10 7.20 24.32
CA ASN A 319 6.09 7.44 25.37
C ASN A 319 6.79 8.79 25.19
N PHE A 320 7.05 9.20 23.96
CA PHE A 320 7.63 10.49 23.61
C PHE A 320 6.70 11.63 24.05
N ASP A 321 5.41 11.56 23.73
CA ASP A 321 4.40 12.55 24.14
C ASP A 321 4.32 12.67 25.67
N LYS A 322 4.40 11.54 26.38
CA LYS A 322 4.43 11.53 27.86
C LYS A 322 5.69 12.19 28.38
N MET A 323 6.84 11.90 27.77
CA MET A 323 8.12 12.51 28.13
C MET A 323 8.09 14.03 27.91
N GLU A 324 7.58 14.51 26.79
CA GLU A 324 7.42 15.95 26.51
C GLU A 324 6.50 16.62 27.53
N PHE A 325 5.35 16.01 27.82
CA PHE A 325 4.42 16.52 28.82
C PHE A 325 5.07 16.61 30.21
N GLU A 326 5.80 15.57 30.63
CA GLU A 326 6.53 15.53 31.89
C GLU A 326 7.67 16.56 31.92
N CYS A 327 8.37 16.76 30.81
CA CYS A 327 9.39 17.80 30.67
C CYS A 327 8.79 19.20 30.89
N ILE A 328 7.71 19.55 30.20
CA ILE A 328 7.00 20.83 30.40
C ILE A 328 6.49 20.96 31.83
N ARG A 329 5.95 19.89 32.41
CA ARG A 329 5.48 19.88 33.81
C ARG A 329 6.62 20.17 34.77
N ARG A 330 7.77 19.50 34.61
CA ARG A 330 8.97 19.71 35.42
C ARG A 330 9.45 21.15 35.33
N LYS A 331 9.51 21.72 34.13
CA LYS A 331 9.95 23.10 33.95
C LYS A 331 9.01 24.14 34.58
N LYS A 332 7.69 23.90 34.56
CA LYS A 332 6.73 24.73 35.30
C LYS A 332 6.95 24.68 36.81
N LEU A 333 7.29 23.50 37.34
CA LEU A 333 7.62 23.33 38.76
C LEU A 333 8.95 24.02 39.11
N GLU A 334 9.98 23.86 38.28
CA GLU A 334 11.27 24.55 38.44
C GLU A 334 11.08 26.06 38.42
N ASN A 335 10.31 26.60 37.45
CA ASN A 335 9.98 28.02 37.43
C ASN A 335 9.28 28.48 38.73
N SER A 336 8.42 27.63 39.31
CA SER A 336 7.76 27.92 40.59
C SER A 336 8.75 27.92 41.76
N ILE A 337 9.75 27.04 41.73
CA ILE A 337 10.84 26.99 42.72
C ILE A 337 11.71 28.24 42.59
N ASP A 338 12.06 28.64 41.36
CA ASP A 338 12.88 29.83 41.10
C ASP A 338 12.17 31.10 41.59
N GLU A 339 10.85 31.21 41.36
CA GLU A 339 10.03 32.30 41.92
C GLU A 339 10.01 32.30 43.45
N LEU A 340 9.93 31.14 44.10
CA LEU A 340 9.96 31.05 45.57
C LEU A 340 11.32 31.45 46.15
N LYS A 341 12.42 31.14 45.46
CA LYS A 341 13.76 31.58 45.84
C LYS A 341 13.92 33.09 45.66
N GLY A 342 13.35 33.63 44.57
CA GLY A 342 13.30 35.06 44.28
C GLY A 342 14.62 35.67 43.79
N PHE A 343 15.60 34.86 43.39
CA PHE A 343 16.84 35.33 42.77
C PHE A 343 16.62 35.68 41.29
N ILE A 344 17.55 36.45 40.72
CA ILE A 344 17.63 36.67 39.28
C ILE A 344 17.95 35.34 38.59
N ARG A 345 17.25 35.04 37.49
CA ARG A 345 17.48 33.81 36.73
C ARG A 345 18.74 33.99 35.89
N CYS A 346 19.66 33.04 35.98
CA CYS A 346 20.88 33.00 35.16
C CYS A 346 20.92 31.68 34.40
N PHE A 347 20.78 31.75 33.08
CA PHE A 347 20.96 30.62 32.17
C PHE A 347 22.30 30.75 31.46
N ALA A 348 22.94 29.63 31.15
CA ALA A 348 24.12 29.61 30.31
C ALA A 348 23.95 28.63 29.15
N THR A 349 24.25 29.07 27.93
CA THR A 349 24.44 28.19 26.77
C THR A 349 25.90 27.82 26.66
N ILE A 350 26.18 26.55 26.50
CA ILE A 350 27.52 25.98 26.60
C ILE A 350 27.86 25.24 25.32
N SER A 351 28.90 25.70 24.63
CA SER A 351 29.49 25.03 23.48
C SER A 351 30.71 24.24 23.95
N GLU A 352 30.57 22.92 24.14
CA GLU A 352 31.63 22.08 24.72
C GLU A 352 32.92 22.07 23.89
N GLU A 353 32.81 22.30 22.58
CA GLU A 353 33.97 22.39 21.67
C GLU A 353 34.87 23.60 21.97
N GLY A 354 34.31 24.65 22.58
CA GLY A 354 34.97 25.92 22.85
C GLY A 354 35.53 26.08 24.27
N ILE A 355 35.32 25.11 25.17
CA ILE A 355 35.64 25.28 26.61
C ILE A 355 37.11 24.96 26.89
N PRO A 356 37.85 25.84 27.59
CA PRO A 356 39.18 25.56 28.12
C PRO A 356 39.25 24.32 29.02
N SER A 357 40.35 23.57 28.99
CA SER A 357 40.50 22.29 29.72
C SER A 357 40.44 22.41 31.25
N ASN A 358 40.73 23.58 31.79
CA ASN A 358 40.64 23.96 33.21
C ASN A 358 39.20 24.24 33.67
N ILE A 359 38.22 24.29 32.75
CA ILE A 359 36.83 24.57 33.08
C ILE A 359 35.99 23.28 32.93
N HIS A 360 35.28 22.94 34.00
CA HIS A 360 34.45 21.74 34.09
C HIS A 360 32.98 22.09 34.26
N VAL A 361 32.16 21.59 33.35
CA VAL A 361 30.71 21.82 33.32
C VAL A 361 29.98 20.68 34.02
N LYS A 362 29.25 20.97 35.10
CA LYS A 362 28.44 20.01 35.85
C LYS A 362 26.94 20.28 35.59
N TYR A 363 26.37 19.68 34.55
CA TYR A 363 24.94 19.84 34.20
C TYR A 363 23.97 19.33 35.29
N THR A 364 24.37 18.32 36.08
CA THR A 364 23.51 17.77 37.14
C THR A 364 23.30 18.73 38.31
N SER A 365 24.30 19.55 38.62
CA SER A 365 24.26 20.56 39.67
C SER A 365 24.08 21.99 39.15
N ASN A 366 23.93 22.17 37.83
CA ASN A 366 23.91 23.47 37.15
C ASN A 366 25.07 24.39 37.58
N CYS A 367 26.29 23.86 37.58
CA CYS A 367 27.47 24.61 38.01
C CYS A 367 28.63 24.48 37.03
N ILE A 368 29.40 25.55 36.86
CA ILE A 368 30.66 25.55 36.13
C ILE A 368 31.79 25.70 37.15
N CYS A 369 32.82 24.87 37.07
CA CYS A 369 33.97 24.90 37.98
C CYS A 369 35.19 25.32 37.18
N ASN A 370 35.99 26.25 37.71
CA ASN A 370 37.29 26.61 37.15
C ASN A 370 38.37 26.06 38.10
N ASP A 371 39.19 25.14 37.61
CA ASP A 371 40.22 24.46 38.40
C ASP A 371 41.41 25.38 38.73
N ASP A 372 41.68 26.40 37.91
CA ASP A 372 42.81 27.32 38.14
C ASP A 372 42.60 28.19 39.38
N ASN A 373 41.34 28.56 39.66
CA ASN A 373 40.98 29.41 40.80
C ASN A 373 40.15 28.68 41.87
N GLY A 374 39.77 27.43 41.62
CA GLY A 374 38.94 26.60 42.51
C GLY A 374 37.53 27.15 42.73
N ARG A 375 37.04 28.06 41.88
CA ARG A 375 35.72 28.69 42.03
C ARG A 375 34.63 27.88 41.35
N GLU A 376 33.46 27.89 41.99
CA GLU A 376 32.23 27.31 41.48
C GLU A 376 31.24 28.43 41.11
N TYR A 377 30.75 28.41 39.88
CA TYR A 377 29.84 29.37 39.29
C TYR A 377 28.46 28.71 39.11
N PRO A 378 27.52 28.92 40.06
CA PRO A 378 26.19 28.33 39.98
C PRO A 378 25.28 29.10 39.01
N PHE A 379 24.54 28.35 38.21
CA PHE A 379 23.51 28.87 37.31
C PHE A 379 22.15 28.33 37.68
N THR A 380 21.09 29.03 37.26
CA THR A 380 19.73 28.49 37.33
C THR A 380 19.60 27.27 36.43
N ARG A 381 20.16 27.34 35.20
CA ARG A 381 20.22 26.22 34.24
C ARG A 381 21.45 26.33 33.34
N LEU A 382 22.04 25.18 33.03
CA LEU A 382 23.05 25.02 32.00
C LEU A 382 22.44 24.31 30.79
N ILE A 383 22.66 24.86 29.60
CA ILE A 383 22.04 24.43 28.35
C ILE A 383 23.16 24.03 27.38
N PRO A 384 23.28 22.75 27.00
CA PRO A 384 24.24 22.33 25.99
C PRO A 384 23.80 22.81 24.61
N SER A 385 24.65 23.61 23.95
CA SER A 385 24.37 24.18 22.63
C SER A 385 24.24 23.12 21.53
N ILE A 386 24.87 21.96 21.69
CA ILE A 386 24.77 20.81 20.77
C ILE A 386 23.35 20.24 20.72
N ASP A 387 22.66 20.15 21.86
CA ASP A 387 21.33 19.52 21.93
C ASP A 387 20.20 20.53 21.69
N ILE A 388 20.41 21.78 22.13
CA ILE A 388 19.38 22.82 22.21
C ILE A 388 19.85 24.09 21.50
N GLN A 389 19.47 24.22 20.24
CA GLN A 389 19.56 25.48 19.48
C GLN A 389 18.69 26.59 20.11
N GLU A 390 18.97 27.86 19.77
CA GLU A 390 18.36 29.08 20.31
C GLU A 390 16.83 29.03 20.24
N LYS A 391 16.29 28.56 19.11
CA LYS A 391 14.84 28.38 18.94
C LYS A 391 14.30 27.40 19.97
N LYS A 392 14.93 26.23 20.15
CA LYS A 392 14.50 25.25 21.15
C LYS A 392 14.65 25.82 22.56
N PHE A 393 15.72 26.55 22.87
CA PHE A 393 15.89 27.22 24.16
C PHE A 393 14.72 28.15 24.48
N LEU A 394 14.33 29.01 23.53
CA LEU A 394 13.24 29.96 23.74
C LEU A 394 11.91 29.26 24.02
N PHE A 395 11.58 28.23 23.24
CA PHE A 395 10.33 27.49 23.39
C PHE A 395 10.32 26.58 24.63
N GLN A 396 11.45 25.97 24.96
CA GLN A 396 11.53 24.93 25.96
C GLN A 396 11.93 25.45 27.35
N GLU A 397 12.86 26.40 27.46
CA GLU A 397 13.38 26.90 28.75
C GLU A 397 12.81 28.28 29.10
N TYR A 398 12.88 29.23 28.16
CA TYR A 398 12.53 30.63 28.43
C TYR A 398 11.02 30.91 28.43
N ARG A 399 10.24 30.22 27.59
CA ARG A 399 8.81 30.45 27.41
C ARG A 399 8.03 30.51 28.72
N ILE A 400 8.33 29.62 29.66
CA ILE A 400 7.60 29.50 30.92
C ILE A 400 7.78 30.76 31.78
N TYR A 401 8.97 31.35 31.75
CA TYR A 401 9.25 32.60 32.43
C TYR A 401 8.49 33.77 31.78
N GLN A 402 8.54 33.91 30.45
CA GLN A 402 7.81 34.97 29.75
C GLN A 402 6.29 34.84 29.91
N ASP A 403 5.74 33.62 29.77
CA ASP A 403 4.32 33.33 29.99
C ASP A 403 3.87 33.78 31.39
N MET A 404 4.70 33.54 32.40
CA MET A 404 4.42 33.94 33.77
C MET A 404 4.43 35.47 33.93
N CYS A 405 5.45 36.16 33.41
CA CYS A 405 5.53 37.62 33.48
C CYS A 405 4.36 38.30 32.75
N LEU A 406 4.01 37.83 31.55
CA LEU A 406 2.87 38.35 30.78
C LEU A 406 1.52 38.10 31.47
N LYS A 407 1.34 36.94 32.12
CA LYS A 407 0.12 36.63 32.90
C LYS A 407 -0.01 37.49 34.15
N ASN A 408 1.12 37.82 34.78
CA ASN A 408 1.15 38.62 36.00
C ASN A 408 1.15 40.13 35.75
N PHE A 409 1.26 40.54 34.48
CA PHE A 409 1.45 41.93 34.02
C PHE A 409 2.69 42.58 34.65
N GLU A 410 3.79 41.82 34.69
CA GLU A 410 5.06 42.26 35.27
C GLU A 410 6.04 42.64 34.16
N ASN A 411 6.55 43.87 34.20
CA ASN A 411 7.62 44.30 33.30
C ASN A 411 8.85 43.42 33.53
N HIS A 412 9.42 42.92 32.44
CA HIS A 412 10.47 41.91 32.51
C HIS A 412 11.51 42.14 31.42
N ASN A 413 12.66 41.50 31.57
CA ASN A 413 13.73 41.56 30.60
C ASN A 413 14.39 40.20 30.39
N LEU A 414 15.08 40.11 29.26
CA LEU A 414 16.06 39.10 28.93
C LEU A 414 17.35 39.83 28.57
N ILE A 415 18.42 39.58 29.32
CA ILE A 415 19.73 40.19 29.08
C ILE A 415 20.66 39.09 28.58
N SER A 416 21.03 39.13 27.30
CA SER A 416 21.99 38.20 26.74
C SER A 416 23.40 38.78 26.82
N VAL A 417 24.32 38.00 27.37
CA VAL A 417 25.73 38.35 27.54
C VAL A 417 26.56 37.38 26.72
N SER A 418 27.31 37.90 25.76
CA SER A 418 28.17 37.18 24.83
C SER A 418 29.41 38.02 24.55
N ASN A 419 30.49 37.38 24.12
CA ASN A 419 31.69 38.05 23.62
C ASN A 419 31.77 38.10 22.08
N LYS A 420 30.76 37.57 21.42
CA LYS A 420 30.55 37.63 19.97
C LYS A 420 29.13 38.09 19.68
N GLN A 421 28.92 38.63 18.49
CA GLN A 421 27.59 39.00 18.03
C GLN A 421 26.67 37.77 17.92
N TRP A 422 25.52 37.83 18.60
CA TRP A 422 24.56 36.72 18.66
C TRP A 422 23.26 37.05 17.92
N HIS A 423 23.36 37.08 16.59
CA HIS A 423 22.23 37.45 15.71
C HIS A 423 21.11 36.41 15.73
N GLU A 424 21.48 35.13 15.75
CA GLU A 424 20.54 34.00 15.70
C GLU A 424 19.58 33.98 16.89
N LEU A 425 20.05 34.37 18.08
CA LEU A 425 19.21 34.49 19.26
C LEU A 425 18.17 35.60 19.10
N ARG A 426 18.57 36.77 18.61
CA ARG A 426 17.67 37.91 18.39
C ARG A 426 16.57 37.56 17.38
N GLU A 427 16.97 37.00 16.24
CA GLU A 427 16.04 36.53 15.22
C GLU A 427 15.06 35.49 15.80
N SER A 428 15.59 34.49 16.50
CA SER A 428 14.78 33.45 17.13
C SER A 428 13.82 34.03 18.17
N LEU A 429 14.24 35.05 18.93
CA LEU A 429 13.42 35.73 19.94
C LEU A 429 12.26 36.51 19.29
N ILE A 430 12.52 37.24 18.22
CA ILE A 430 11.47 37.97 17.49
C ILE A 430 10.46 36.98 16.92
N LYS A 431 10.93 35.93 16.22
CA LYS A 431 10.07 34.86 15.71
C LYS A 431 9.26 34.20 16.83
N PHE A 432 9.88 33.93 17.98
CA PHE A 432 9.23 33.37 19.16
C PHE A 432 8.13 34.28 19.72
N ILE A 433 8.41 35.57 19.90
CA ILE A 433 7.44 36.54 20.45
C ILE A 433 6.22 36.67 19.53
N ILE A 434 6.47 36.88 18.24
CA ILE A 434 5.40 37.12 17.26
C ILE A 434 4.53 35.86 17.11
N SER A 435 5.16 34.68 16.95
CA SER A 435 4.43 33.43 16.73
C SER A 435 3.57 33.00 17.92
N ASN A 436 4.00 33.27 19.16
CA ASN A 436 3.28 32.80 20.35
C ASN A 436 2.26 33.80 20.91
N TYR A 437 2.48 35.12 20.74
CA TYR A 437 1.70 36.13 21.48
C TYR A 437 0.88 37.09 20.61
N LYS A 438 1.03 37.08 19.28
CA LYS A 438 0.30 37.97 18.35
C LYS A 438 -1.23 37.84 18.43
N ALA A 439 -1.74 36.65 18.75
CA ALA A 439 -3.17 36.41 18.87
C ALA A 439 -3.80 37.17 20.05
N ASP A 440 -3.12 37.22 21.19
CA ASP A 440 -3.66 37.77 22.45
C ASP A 440 -3.28 39.23 22.69
N TYR A 441 -2.18 39.69 22.07
CA TYR A 441 -1.59 41.00 22.31
C TYR A 441 -1.41 41.82 21.03
N GLU A 442 -1.60 43.12 21.15
CA GLU A 442 -1.07 44.12 20.23
C GLU A 442 0.34 44.50 20.69
N MET A 443 1.30 44.51 19.76
CA MET A 443 2.72 44.66 20.09
C MET A 443 3.34 45.81 19.33
N THR A 444 4.17 46.59 20.03
CA THR A 444 4.99 47.64 19.42
C THR A 444 6.46 47.44 19.76
N PHE A 445 7.33 47.64 18.78
CA PHE A 445 8.78 47.51 18.90
C PHE A 445 9.48 48.86 18.82
N GLN A 446 10.54 48.99 19.61
CA GLN A 446 11.60 49.99 19.44
C GLN A 446 12.94 49.25 19.50
N PHE A 447 13.88 49.56 18.61
CA PHE A 447 15.19 48.91 18.60
C PHE A 447 16.30 49.93 18.45
N VAL A 448 17.20 50.00 19.43
CA VAL A 448 18.25 51.02 19.51
C VAL A 448 19.58 50.43 19.93
N PHE A 449 20.67 51.09 19.54
CA PHE A 449 22.01 50.87 20.05
C PHE A 449 22.42 52.04 20.93
N LEU A 450 22.96 51.73 22.10
CA LEU A 450 23.49 52.70 23.04
C LEU A 450 24.95 52.38 23.34
N SER A 451 25.78 53.40 23.28
CA SER A 451 27.20 53.30 23.63
C SER A 451 27.61 54.53 24.42
N ASP A 452 28.53 54.34 25.36
CA ASP A 452 29.16 55.44 26.08
C ASP A 452 30.30 56.07 25.26
N ASP A 453 30.90 55.30 24.34
CA ASP A 453 32.09 55.67 23.58
C ASP A 453 31.80 55.93 22.09
N ALA A 454 30.66 55.44 21.57
CA ALA A 454 30.21 55.60 20.19
C ALA A 454 28.84 56.29 20.09
N ILE A 455 28.48 56.74 18.88
CA ILE A 455 27.20 57.41 18.62
C ILE A 455 26.06 56.40 18.80
N SER A 456 25.10 56.74 19.67
CA SER A 456 23.87 55.96 19.85
C SER A 456 22.98 56.07 18.60
N GLN A 457 22.42 54.95 18.14
CA GLN A 457 21.68 54.86 16.87
C GLN A 457 20.31 54.18 17.03
N ASP A 458 19.30 54.69 16.31
CA ASP A 458 18.00 54.03 16.15
C ASP A 458 18.03 53.10 14.92
N TYR A 459 17.83 51.80 15.14
CA TYR A 459 17.87 50.80 14.09
C TYR A 459 16.62 50.78 13.20
N LEU A 460 15.51 51.35 13.67
CA LEU A 460 14.25 51.36 12.94
C LEU A 460 14.05 52.61 12.09
N HIS A 461 14.99 53.56 12.16
CA HIS A 461 14.95 54.79 11.38
C HIS A 461 15.28 54.55 9.91
N SER A 462 14.51 55.14 9.00
CA SER A 462 14.61 54.87 7.56
C SER A 462 15.81 55.54 6.87
N ASP A 463 16.41 56.56 7.48
CA ASP A 463 17.54 57.30 6.92
C ASP A 463 18.65 57.51 7.97
N PRO A 464 19.73 56.71 7.96
CA PRO A 464 20.81 56.82 8.94
C PRO A 464 21.58 58.15 8.84
N SER A 465 21.41 58.93 7.77
CA SER A 465 22.08 60.23 7.59
C SER A 465 21.41 61.39 8.34
N GLN A 466 20.19 61.21 8.84
CA GLN A 466 19.41 62.23 9.59
C GLN A 466 19.34 61.97 11.11
N LEU A 467 20.13 61.01 11.62
CA LEU A 467 20.18 60.70 13.05
C LEU A 467 20.59 61.95 13.84
N LYS A 468 19.66 62.49 14.64
CA LYS A 468 19.95 63.54 15.62
C LYS A 468 21.06 63.09 16.57
N GLU A 469 21.81 64.03 17.12
CA GLU A 469 22.80 63.78 18.17
C GLU A 469 22.16 63.11 19.40
N GLY A 470 22.25 61.78 19.47
CA GLY A 470 21.93 60.98 20.65
C GLY A 470 20.47 60.53 20.79
N ILE A 471 20.28 59.34 21.37
CA ILE A 471 18.98 58.82 21.81
C ILE A 471 18.75 59.20 23.26
N ASN A 472 17.66 59.92 23.55
CA ASN A 472 17.32 60.32 24.91
C ASN A 472 16.50 59.23 25.63
N LEU A 473 16.89 58.92 26.86
CA LEU A 473 16.18 57.99 27.75
C LEU A 473 15.53 58.74 28.91
N LYS A 474 14.23 58.50 29.12
CA LYS A 474 13.49 59.01 30.28
C LYS A 474 13.03 57.84 31.14
N PHE A 475 13.51 57.80 32.39
CA PHE A 475 13.14 56.78 33.37
C PHE A 475 11.88 57.21 34.12
N GLU A 476 10.79 56.46 33.99
CA GLU A 476 9.55 56.65 34.75
C GLU A 476 9.50 55.67 35.94
N ASN A 477 8.41 55.65 36.71
CA ASN A 477 8.37 54.84 37.94
C ASN A 477 8.47 53.32 37.70
N ASN A 478 8.15 52.81 36.49
CA ASN A 478 8.21 51.38 36.13
C ASN A 478 8.53 51.11 34.65
N SER A 479 8.88 52.12 33.85
CA SER A 479 9.12 52.00 32.40
C SER A 479 10.21 52.96 31.92
N ILE A 480 10.92 52.57 30.87
CA ILE A 480 11.90 53.40 30.17
C ILE A 480 11.25 53.93 28.89
N LYS A 481 11.13 55.25 28.75
CA LYS A 481 10.74 55.89 27.48
C LYS A 481 11.99 56.15 26.65
N ILE A 482 12.05 55.52 25.48
CA ILE A 482 13.13 55.66 24.50
C ILE A 482 12.61 56.59 23.40
N ASP A 483 13.31 57.69 23.15
CA ASP A 483 13.00 58.63 22.06
C ASP A 483 13.50 58.06 20.72
N SER A 484 12.80 57.03 20.23
CA SER A 484 13.12 56.33 18.98
C SER A 484 11.87 55.88 18.22
N THR A 485 12.07 55.51 16.96
CA THR A 485 11.04 55.06 16.04
C THR A 485 10.31 53.86 16.63
N THR A 486 8.98 53.96 16.75
CA THR A 486 8.12 52.87 17.22
C THR A 486 7.39 52.25 16.03
N LYS A 487 7.49 50.93 15.85
CA LYS A 487 6.73 50.18 14.85
C LYS A 487 5.70 49.26 15.51
N THR A 488 4.47 49.27 15.03
CA THR A 488 3.41 48.33 15.44
C THR A 488 3.42 47.12 14.52
N ILE A 489 3.34 45.92 15.10
CA ILE A 489 3.27 44.68 14.30
C ILE A 489 1.92 44.62 13.59
N SER A 490 1.97 44.58 12.27
CA SER A 490 0.80 44.48 11.40
C SER A 490 0.34 43.03 11.21
N SER A 491 -0.74 42.83 10.45
CA SER A 491 -1.27 41.50 10.16
C SER A 491 -0.30 40.64 9.34
N ASP A 492 0.57 41.24 8.53
CA ASP A 492 1.48 40.53 7.63
C ASP A 492 2.73 40.04 8.37
N PHE A 493 2.75 38.74 8.64
CA PHE A 493 3.79 38.09 9.45
C PHE A 493 5.19 38.17 8.82
N LEU A 494 5.29 38.15 7.49
CA LEU A 494 6.57 38.05 6.77
C LEU A 494 7.31 39.39 6.68
N SER A 495 6.60 40.49 6.43
CA SER A 495 7.25 41.81 6.24
C SER A 495 7.89 42.33 7.53
N ASP A 496 7.24 42.10 8.68
CA ASP A 496 7.70 42.66 9.96
C ASP A 496 8.87 41.84 10.56
N THR A 497 8.97 40.55 10.25
CA THR A 497 10.10 39.70 10.63
C THR A 497 11.32 39.98 9.76
N GLU A 498 11.15 40.11 8.44
CA GLU A 498 12.24 40.42 7.50
C GLU A 498 12.88 41.79 7.80
N LEU A 499 12.08 42.79 8.19
CA LEU A 499 12.60 44.12 8.55
C LEU A 499 13.50 44.11 9.78
N LEU A 500 13.27 43.21 10.75
CA LEU A 500 14.08 43.13 11.97
C LEU A 500 15.26 42.15 11.82
N GLU A 501 15.12 41.14 10.96
CA GLU A 501 16.18 40.18 10.62
C GLU A 501 17.32 40.82 9.82
N ASN A 502 17.00 41.74 8.91
CA ASN A 502 17.98 42.40 8.05
C ASN A 502 18.80 43.51 8.75
N ILE A 503 18.52 43.82 10.02
CA ILE A 503 19.23 44.85 10.76
C ILE A 503 20.55 44.27 11.27
N ILE A 504 21.67 44.72 10.72
CA ILE A 504 23.01 44.37 11.21
C ILE A 504 23.34 45.29 12.39
N PRO A 505 23.51 44.75 13.62
CA PRO A 505 23.99 45.51 14.78
C PRO A 505 25.37 46.14 14.52
N ILE A 506 25.63 47.23 15.23
CA ILE A 506 26.89 47.96 15.14
C ILE A 506 27.95 47.16 15.88
N ASP A 507 29.11 46.95 15.26
CA ASP A 507 30.26 46.31 15.89
C ASP A 507 31.05 47.35 16.70
N ALA A 508 30.46 47.83 17.78
CA ALA A 508 31.09 48.78 18.70
C ALA A 508 30.74 48.43 20.15
N PRO A 509 31.60 48.78 21.13
CA PRO A 509 31.30 48.59 22.55
C PRO A 509 30.00 49.29 22.93
N GLY A 510 29.02 48.54 23.41
CA GLY A 510 27.72 49.08 23.76
C GLY A 510 26.66 48.01 23.98
N VAL A 511 25.41 48.46 24.04
CA VAL A 511 24.25 47.59 24.28
C VAL A 511 23.17 47.83 23.24
N ASN A 512 22.73 46.73 22.64
CA ASN A 512 21.55 46.71 21.79
C ASN A 512 20.31 46.52 22.65
N ILE A 513 19.31 47.38 22.51
CA ILE A 513 18.07 47.33 23.30
C ILE A 513 16.88 47.21 22.37
N LEU A 514 16.23 46.04 22.41
CA LEU A 514 14.92 45.81 21.81
C LEU A 514 13.84 45.92 22.89
N LYS A 515 13.04 46.98 22.83
CA LYS A 515 11.88 47.17 23.69
C LYS A 515 10.62 46.70 22.98
N VAL A 516 9.85 45.85 23.65
CA VAL A 516 8.55 45.34 23.18
C VAL A 516 7.47 45.73 24.18
N LYS A 517 6.44 46.43 23.74
CA LYS A 517 5.26 46.71 24.56
C LYS A 517 4.14 45.77 24.16
N PHE A 518 3.67 44.96 25.11
CA PHE A 518 2.52 44.09 24.96
C PHE A 518 1.28 44.79 25.51
N VAL A 519 0.27 45.01 24.67
CA VAL A 519 -1.04 45.55 25.08
C VAL A 519 -2.08 44.47 24.85
N LYS A 520 -2.78 44.04 25.92
CA LYS A 520 -3.74 42.94 25.79
C LYS A 520 -4.96 43.38 24.98
N ARG A 521 -5.29 42.67 23.89
CA ARG A 521 -6.34 43.10 22.94
C ARG A 521 -7.71 43.29 23.58
N LEU A 522 -8.07 42.41 24.52
CA LEU A 522 -9.35 42.45 25.22
C LEU A 522 -9.36 43.40 26.43
N GLN A 523 -8.20 43.87 26.90
CA GLN A 523 -8.05 44.69 28.11
C GLN A 523 -6.94 45.72 27.88
N LYS A 524 -7.24 46.77 27.10
CA LYS A 524 -6.24 47.74 26.63
C LYS A 524 -5.48 48.49 27.74
N GLU A 525 -6.05 48.57 28.93
CA GLU A 525 -5.41 49.17 30.11
C GLU A 525 -4.26 48.32 30.66
N LEU A 526 -4.28 47.01 30.39
CA LEU A 526 -3.25 46.08 30.82
C LEU A 526 -2.16 46.02 29.76
N SER A 527 -1.06 46.68 30.05
CA SER A 527 0.15 46.63 29.24
C SER A 527 1.35 46.15 30.05
N THR A 528 2.29 45.53 29.36
CA THR A 528 3.53 45.03 29.95
C THR A 528 4.66 45.32 28.99
N GLU A 529 5.79 45.76 29.53
CA GLU A 529 6.98 46.06 28.75
C GLU A 529 8.02 44.95 28.94
N PHE A 530 8.55 44.49 27.82
CA PHE A 530 9.64 43.55 27.74
C PHE A 530 10.87 44.24 27.16
N TYR A 531 12.02 44.02 27.77
CA TYR A 531 13.30 44.56 27.32
C TYR A 531 14.25 43.42 27.00
N PHE A 532 14.73 43.36 25.76
CA PHE A 532 15.80 42.46 25.37
C PHE A 532 17.08 43.25 25.17
N LEU A 533 18.08 42.98 25.99
CA LEU A 533 19.37 43.65 25.97
C LEU A 533 20.42 42.67 25.46
N GLN A 534 21.17 43.05 24.43
CA GLN A 534 22.30 42.26 23.94
C GLN A 534 23.61 43.00 24.18
N ILE A 535 24.48 42.33 24.92
CA ILE A 535 25.84 42.75 25.23
C ILE A 535 26.72 41.71 24.56
N ASN A 536 27.40 42.13 23.49
CA ASN A 536 28.06 41.22 22.55
C ASN A 536 29.58 41.40 22.53
N ASP A 537 30.13 42.27 23.39
CA ASP A 537 31.55 42.62 23.40
C ASP A 537 32.13 42.53 24.82
N LEU A 538 33.41 42.13 24.91
CA LEU A 538 34.08 41.91 26.18
C LEU A 538 34.34 43.21 26.96
N ALA A 539 34.50 44.35 26.28
CA ALA A 539 34.74 45.63 26.94
C ALA A 539 33.51 46.07 27.76
N THR A 540 32.32 45.96 27.18
CA THR A 540 31.06 46.22 27.87
C THR A 540 30.84 45.22 28.99
N VAL A 541 31.09 43.91 28.77
CA VAL A 541 30.99 42.88 29.83
C VAL A 541 31.91 43.20 31.02
N SER A 542 33.15 43.62 30.75
CA SER A 542 34.10 43.99 31.80
C SER A 542 33.63 45.22 32.56
N ALA A 543 33.06 46.21 31.85
CA ALA A 543 32.42 47.36 32.49
C ALA A 543 31.21 46.96 33.36
N LEU A 544 30.46 45.92 32.99
CA LEU A 544 29.40 45.36 33.85
C LEU A 544 29.96 44.74 35.11
N GLU A 545 31.04 43.98 35.00
CA GLU A 545 31.69 43.35 36.13
C GLU A 545 32.08 44.40 37.17
N GLU A 546 32.64 45.54 36.73
CA GLU A 546 32.95 46.68 37.60
C GLU A 546 31.71 47.30 38.25
N VAL A 547 30.58 47.39 37.52
CA VAL A 547 29.30 47.87 38.05
C VAL A 547 28.79 46.97 39.18
N PHE A 548 28.89 45.65 39.01
CA PHE A 548 28.43 44.68 40.00
C PHE A 548 29.38 44.54 41.19
N ASN A 549 30.68 44.75 40.99
CA ASN A 549 31.70 44.75 42.04
C ASN A 549 31.71 46.05 42.89
N GLY A 550 30.80 46.99 42.64
CA GLY A 550 30.62 48.18 43.48
C GLY A 550 31.71 49.24 43.35
N LYS A 551 32.48 49.25 42.25
CA LYS A 551 33.45 50.33 41.98
C LYS A 551 32.68 51.59 41.51
N ASP A 552 32.81 52.69 42.25
CA ASP A 552 32.08 53.96 42.02
C ASP A 552 32.31 54.61 40.64
N MET A 553 33.35 54.21 39.91
CA MET A 553 33.71 54.75 38.58
C MET A 553 32.62 54.57 37.50
N ALA A 554 31.67 53.64 37.68
CA ALA A 554 30.66 53.32 36.68
C ALA A 554 29.32 54.07 36.84
N ALA A 555 29.16 54.95 37.85
CA ALA A 555 27.87 55.54 38.22
C ALA A 555 27.29 56.58 37.22
N GLY A 556 28.04 56.96 36.17
CA GLY A 556 27.60 57.96 35.17
C GLY A 556 27.44 57.44 33.73
N LYS A 557 27.75 56.17 33.48
CA LYS A 557 27.66 55.56 32.14
C LYS A 557 26.20 55.21 31.80
N GLN A 558 25.75 55.47 30.58
CA GLN A 558 24.36 55.25 30.17
C GLN A 558 23.97 53.77 30.27
N VAL A 559 24.88 52.87 29.88
CA VAL A 559 24.68 51.42 29.96
C VAL A 559 24.45 50.95 31.40
N SER A 560 25.26 51.44 32.35
CA SER A 560 25.15 51.04 33.76
C SER A 560 23.86 51.54 34.40
N VAL A 561 23.42 52.76 34.05
CA VAL A 561 22.16 53.35 34.55
C VAL A 561 20.95 52.52 34.10
N ILE A 562 20.91 52.11 32.82
CA ILE A 562 19.82 51.29 32.29
C ILE A 562 19.77 49.92 32.97
N LEU A 563 20.92 49.28 33.12
CA LEU A 563 20.98 47.96 33.76
C LEU A 563 20.56 48.02 35.22
N ARG A 564 21.07 49.00 35.98
CA ARG A 564 20.62 49.23 37.37
C ARG A 564 19.11 49.46 37.44
N TYR A 565 18.56 50.26 36.52
CA TYR A 565 17.13 50.49 36.45
C TYR A 565 16.35 49.20 36.19
N LEU A 566 16.72 48.43 35.17
CA LEU A 566 16.05 47.18 34.82
C LEU A 566 16.11 46.16 35.95
N LEU A 567 17.27 46.00 36.59
CA LEU A 567 17.43 45.09 37.73
C LEU A 567 16.60 45.51 38.94
N THR A 568 16.34 46.81 39.11
CA THR A 568 15.58 47.35 40.24
C THR A 568 14.08 47.29 40.02
N TYR A 569 13.59 47.55 38.80
CA TYR A 569 12.17 47.75 38.53
C TYR A 569 11.51 46.67 37.67
N THR A 570 12.29 45.77 37.06
CA THR A 570 11.76 44.71 36.20
C THR A 570 12.26 43.34 36.64
N LYS A 571 11.50 42.28 36.33
CA LYS A 571 11.99 40.92 36.50
C LYS A 571 13.07 40.63 35.48
N SER A 572 14.21 40.14 35.96
CA SER A 572 15.39 39.92 35.15
C SER A 572 15.68 38.44 34.94
N CYS A 573 16.08 38.13 33.71
CA CYS A 573 16.60 36.83 33.29
C CYS A 573 17.85 37.07 32.45
N PHE A 574 18.96 36.47 32.83
CA PHE A 574 20.21 36.53 32.10
C PHE A 574 20.44 35.26 31.31
N LEU A 575 21.01 35.41 30.12
CA LEU A 575 21.48 34.33 29.27
C LEU A 575 22.94 34.58 28.91
N PHE A 576 23.83 33.75 29.43
CA PHE A 576 25.27 33.83 29.19
C PHE A 576 25.66 32.87 28.07
N ASN A 577 26.33 33.36 27.03
CA ASN A 577 26.92 32.53 26.00
C ASN A 577 28.34 32.14 26.39
N ILE A 578 28.60 30.84 26.50
CA ILE A 578 29.90 30.26 26.86
C ILE A 578 30.37 29.44 25.66
N ASP A 579 30.96 30.13 24.68
CA ASP A 579 31.29 29.59 23.35
C ASP A 579 32.72 29.93 22.86
N THR A 580 33.63 30.31 23.76
CA THR A 580 34.97 30.76 23.34
C THR A 580 36.11 30.26 24.20
N GLN A 581 37.25 30.05 23.56
CA GLN A 581 38.53 29.80 24.21
C GLN A 581 39.15 31.06 24.86
N ASP A 582 38.65 32.26 24.53
CA ASP A 582 39.12 33.52 25.11
C ASP A 582 38.60 33.73 26.54
N ASN A 583 39.25 34.61 27.30
CA ASN A 583 39.03 34.88 28.73
C ASN A 583 37.53 34.90 29.14
N LEU A 584 37.06 33.79 29.71
CA LEU A 584 35.68 33.59 30.18
C LEU A 584 35.44 34.18 31.58
N ASP A 585 36.50 34.54 32.31
CA ASP A 585 36.41 34.96 33.71
C ASP A 585 35.46 36.15 33.90
N PRO A 586 35.48 37.23 33.08
CA PRO A 586 34.56 38.36 33.26
C PRO A 586 33.09 37.93 33.10
N ILE A 587 32.78 37.03 32.18
CA ILE A 587 31.42 36.52 31.96
C ILE A 587 30.96 35.71 33.18
N LEU A 588 31.82 34.83 33.68
CA LEU A 588 31.53 33.97 34.83
C LEU A 588 31.40 34.78 36.14
N GLU A 589 32.25 35.79 36.35
CA GLU A 589 32.16 36.69 37.52
C GLU A 589 30.90 37.55 37.47
N VAL A 590 30.51 38.07 36.29
CA VAL A 590 29.20 38.74 36.12
C VAL A 590 28.06 37.78 36.46
N ALA A 591 28.10 36.54 35.97
CA ALA A 591 27.07 35.55 36.24
C ALA A 591 26.92 35.22 37.73
N LEU A 592 28.03 35.07 38.45
CA LEU A 592 28.06 34.84 39.90
C LEU A 592 27.43 36.00 40.67
N ASN A 593 27.89 37.22 40.36
CA ASN A 593 27.42 38.43 41.02
C ASN A 593 25.93 38.66 40.79
N VAL A 594 25.47 38.55 39.53
CA VAL A 594 24.06 38.71 39.17
C VAL A 594 23.19 37.63 39.78
N GLY A 595 23.64 36.37 39.79
CA GLY A 595 22.91 35.24 40.36
C GLY A 595 22.65 35.36 41.86
N SER A 596 23.45 36.17 42.57
CA SER A 596 23.26 36.47 43.98
C SER A 596 22.19 37.54 44.26
N LEU A 597 21.82 38.33 43.24
CA LEU A 597 20.83 39.40 43.35
C LEU A 597 19.41 38.85 43.35
N ARG A 598 18.49 39.58 44.00
CA ARG A 598 17.06 39.24 44.04
C ARG A 598 16.28 40.02 43.01
N ASN A 599 15.30 39.37 42.39
CA ASN A 599 14.30 40.03 41.57
C ASN A 599 13.41 40.94 42.43
N PRO A 600 12.95 42.09 41.90
CA PRO A 600 12.09 42.99 42.65
C PRO A 600 10.76 42.31 43.01
N LEU A 601 10.33 42.49 44.26
CA LEU A 601 9.03 42.00 44.71
C LEU A 601 7.94 42.86 44.09
N LYS A 602 6.85 42.22 43.64
CA LYS A 602 5.68 42.92 43.12
C LYS A 602 5.26 44.01 44.11
N PRO A 603 5.17 45.29 43.69
CA PRO A 603 4.68 46.33 44.57
C PRO A 603 3.28 45.93 45.03
N LYS A 604 3.09 45.76 46.34
CA LYS A 604 1.76 45.47 46.90
C LYS A 604 0.86 46.61 46.45
N SER A 605 -0.13 46.31 45.60
CA SER A 605 -1.17 47.28 45.27
C SER A 605 -1.74 47.77 46.60
N LYS A 606 -1.62 49.07 46.87
CA LYS A 606 -2.40 49.69 47.94
C LYS A 606 -3.85 49.37 47.60
N SER A 607 -4.46 48.50 48.39
CA SER A 607 -5.89 48.21 48.30
C SER A 607 -6.60 49.53 48.54
N ASN A 608 -7.17 50.09 47.48
CA ASN A 608 -8.22 51.09 47.60
C ASN A 608 -9.54 50.38 47.90
#